data_AF-A0A1A9ZKG5-F1
#
_entry.id   AF-A0A1A9ZKG5-F1
#
_cell.length_a   1.000
_cell.length_b   1.000
_cell.length_c   1.000
_cell.angle_alpha   90.00
_cell.angle_beta   90.00
_cell.angle_gamma   90.00
#
_symmetry.space_group_name_H-M   'P 1'
#
loop_
_entity.id
_entity.type
_entity.pdbx_description
1 polymer ?
#
loop_
_entity_poly.entity_id
_entity_poly.type
_entity_poly.pdbx_seq_one_letter_code
_entity_poly.pdbx_strand_id
1 'polypeptide(L)'
;MHQQHLNTIDYGNPKCVMPRALENLMIYENFDVHETHRIEDGICTQLTRLPPKKQELLKQFGIQNNQTVTYYEKYIITENFSRFCNEYKVADHRPFLELQENGLSKSEQLKFVRYLGQGLPNLTLNKIYLAFKDVLGFNRIEKMITDGYNLETILKRKKKNLLNRMSATAVNKECKPDINPSSIPASVLTTASSTAITTNNAPQLLSPYQQHNAFNT
;
A
#
# COMPACT_ATOMS: atom_id res chain seq x y z
N MET A 1 38.42 -12.72 -61.66
CA MET A 1 39.03 -13.82 -60.87
C MET A 1 38.95 -13.39 -59.41
N HIS A 2 38.03 -14.01 -58.66
CA HIS A 2 37.41 -13.48 -57.44
C HIS A 2 38.30 -13.57 -56.19
N GLN A 3 38.27 -12.48 -55.42
CA GLN A 3 38.92 -12.31 -54.12
C GLN A 3 38.03 -12.95 -53.03
N GLN A 4 38.62 -13.77 -52.16
CA GLN A 4 37.93 -14.45 -51.05
C GLN A 4 37.67 -13.44 -49.92
N HIS A 5 36.41 -13.24 -49.54
CA HIS A 5 36.05 -12.59 -48.26
C HIS A 5 35.47 -13.66 -47.33
N LEU A 6 36.18 -13.91 -46.24
CA LEU A 6 35.73 -14.71 -45.11
C LEU A 6 34.65 -13.94 -44.34
N ASN A 7 33.45 -14.51 -44.26
CA ASN A 7 32.40 -14.03 -43.36
C ASN A 7 32.69 -14.52 -41.94
N THR A 8 33.19 -13.64 -41.09
CA THR A 8 33.22 -13.84 -39.64
C THR A 8 31.80 -13.72 -39.11
N ILE A 9 31.22 -14.84 -38.67
CA ILE A 9 29.94 -14.85 -37.96
C ILE A 9 30.24 -14.43 -36.51
N ASP A 10 29.78 -13.22 -36.16
CA ASP A 10 29.77 -12.73 -34.79
C ASP A 10 28.74 -13.52 -33.98
N TYR A 11 29.22 -14.42 -33.11
CA TYR A 11 28.40 -15.07 -32.09
C TYR A 11 28.15 -14.08 -30.95
N GLY A 12 27.34 -13.07 -31.25
CA GLY A 12 26.75 -12.18 -30.25
C GLY A 12 25.91 -12.99 -29.27
N ASN A 13 26.44 -13.14 -28.06
CA ASN A 13 25.79 -13.69 -26.87
C ASN A 13 24.29 -13.35 -26.82
N PRO A 14 23.36 -14.33 -26.92
CA PRO A 14 21.95 -14.07 -26.69
C PRO A 14 21.79 -13.87 -25.19
N LYS A 15 21.98 -12.63 -24.71
CA LYS A 15 21.33 -12.20 -23.49
C LYS A 15 19.86 -12.53 -23.70
N CYS A 16 19.34 -13.50 -22.97
CA CYS A 16 17.93 -13.83 -22.92
C CYS A 16 17.19 -12.53 -22.57
N VAL A 17 16.72 -11.82 -23.60
CA VAL A 17 15.95 -10.60 -23.43
C VAL A 17 14.62 -11.08 -22.91
N MET A 18 14.47 -11.05 -21.58
CA MET A 18 13.19 -11.24 -20.94
C MET A 18 12.18 -10.34 -21.68
N PRO A 19 11.01 -10.85 -22.08
CA PRO A 19 10.00 -10.02 -22.74
C PRO A 19 9.74 -8.80 -21.87
N ARG A 20 9.92 -7.59 -22.42
CA ARG A 20 9.61 -6.32 -21.76
C ARG A 20 8.09 -6.21 -21.62
N ALA A 21 7.54 -6.96 -20.66
CA ALA A 21 6.11 -7.25 -20.56
C ALA A 21 5.24 -5.99 -20.44
N LEU A 22 5.83 -4.88 -19.97
CA LEU A 22 5.13 -3.62 -19.75
C LEU A 22 5.60 -2.48 -20.68
N GLU A 23 6.35 -2.79 -21.76
CA GLU A 23 6.93 -1.77 -22.66
C GLU A 23 5.87 -0.84 -23.27
N ASN A 24 4.68 -1.37 -23.56
CA ASN A 24 3.59 -0.62 -24.19
C ASN A 24 2.56 -0.10 -23.19
N LEU A 25 2.77 -0.31 -21.88
CA LEU A 25 1.83 0.15 -20.86
C LEU A 25 1.96 1.67 -20.68
N MET A 26 0.86 2.38 -20.93
CA MET A 26 0.75 3.82 -20.75
C MET A 26 -0.22 4.11 -19.61
N ILE A 27 0.26 4.80 -18.58
CA ILE A 27 -0.50 5.20 -17.40
C ILE A 27 -0.92 6.66 -17.57
N TYR A 28 -2.22 6.89 -17.47
CA TYR A 28 -2.81 8.21 -17.49
C TYR A 28 -2.83 8.75 -16.07
N GLU A 29 -2.28 9.94 -15.86
CA GLU A 29 -2.23 10.60 -14.54
C GLU A 29 -3.56 11.35 -14.28
N ASN A 30 -4.67 10.60 -14.36
CA ASN A 30 -6.05 11.04 -14.12
C ASN A 30 -6.51 10.75 -12.67
N PHE A 31 -5.57 10.54 -11.76
CA PHE A 31 -5.79 10.19 -10.37
C PHE A 31 -5.17 11.22 -9.43
N ASP A 32 -5.60 11.23 -8.17
CA ASP A 32 -5.14 12.23 -7.20
C ASP A 32 -3.69 11.95 -6.76
N VAL A 33 -2.79 12.89 -7.08
CA VAL A 33 -1.38 12.82 -6.68
C VAL A 33 -1.12 13.86 -5.61
N HIS A 34 -1.01 13.38 -4.38
CA HIS A 34 -0.67 14.21 -3.23
C HIS A 34 0.64 14.98 -3.42
N GLU A 35 0.71 16.20 -2.88
CA GLU A 35 1.84 17.12 -3.06
C GLU A 35 3.19 16.49 -2.64
N THR A 36 3.21 15.69 -1.58
CA THR A 36 4.41 14.98 -1.12
C THR A 36 5.04 14.09 -2.19
N HIS A 37 4.20 13.42 -3.00
CA HIS A 37 4.65 12.55 -4.09
C HIS A 37 5.09 13.33 -5.34
N ARG A 38 4.76 14.63 -5.43
CA ARG A 38 5.22 15.53 -6.51
C ARG A 38 6.62 16.06 -6.24
N ILE A 39 7.03 16.12 -4.98
CA ILE A 39 8.37 16.56 -4.56
C ILE A 39 9.44 15.54 -5.01
N GLU A 40 9.09 14.26 -5.06
CA GLU A 40 9.99 13.17 -5.46
C GLU A 40 10.12 13.05 -6.99
N ASP A 41 11.36 13.09 -7.50
CA ASP A 41 11.65 12.96 -8.93
C ASP A 41 11.81 11.49 -9.38
N GLY A 42 11.79 10.55 -8.44
CA GLY A 42 12.04 9.13 -8.71
C GLY A 42 11.70 8.23 -7.53
N ILE A 43 11.39 6.97 -7.85
CA ILE A 43 10.83 6.00 -6.90
C ILE A 43 11.87 5.44 -5.94
N CYS A 44 13.10 5.22 -6.39
CA CYS A 44 14.13 4.53 -5.59
C CYS A 44 15.05 5.50 -4.83
N THR A 45 14.67 6.77 -4.75
CA THR A 45 15.48 7.78 -4.06
C THR A 45 15.16 7.73 -2.57
N GLN A 46 16.14 7.32 -1.75
CA GLN A 46 16.01 7.42 -0.31
C GLN A 46 15.89 8.90 0.11
N LEU A 47 15.11 9.19 1.15
CA LEU A 47 14.89 10.55 1.65
C LEU A 47 16.20 11.30 1.90
N THR A 48 17.21 10.63 2.45
CA THR A 48 18.56 11.20 2.72
C THR A 48 19.33 11.63 1.46
N ARG A 49 18.96 11.12 0.29
CA ARG A 49 19.60 11.43 -1.00
C ARG A 49 18.91 12.58 -1.75
N LEU A 50 17.78 13.07 -1.25
CA LEU A 50 17.11 14.22 -1.85
C LEU A 50 17.87 15.52 -1.51
N PRO A 51 17.75 16.59 -2.31
CA PRO A 51 18.25 17.91 -1.96
C PRO A 51 17.72 18.36 -0.58
N PRO A 52 18.52 19.07 0.26
CA PRO A 52 18.12 19.46 1.62
C PRO A 52 16.77 20.17 1.70
N LYS A 53 16.48 21.05 0.73
CA LYS A 53 15.18 21.75 0.63
C LYS A 53 14.00 20.78 0.46
N LYS A 54 14.16 19.74 -0.36
CA LYS A 54 13.13 18.71 -0.56
C LYS A 54 12.96 17.84 0.69
N GLN A 55 14.06 17.52 1.38
CA GLN A 55 14.00 16.79 2.65
C GLN A 55 13.20 17.57 3.71
N GLU A 56 13.45 18.87 3.83
CA GLU A 56 12.76 19.74 4.80
C GLU A 56 11.26 19.84 4.51
N LEU A 57 10.88 20.00 3.23
CA LEU A 57 9.47 19.99 2.84
C LEU A 57 8.77 18.67 3.22
N LEU A 58 9.38 17.52 2.92
CA LEU A 58 8.80 16.22 3.28
C LEU A 58 8.66 16.04 4.80
N LYS A 59 9.63 16.54 5.59
CA LYS A 59 9.52 16.55 7.06
C LYS A 59 8.35 17.40 7.57
N GLN A 60 8.05 18.52 6.92
CA GLN A 60 6.88 19.36 7.29
C GLN A 60 5.56 18.62 7.10
N PHE A 61 5.50 17.66 6.17
CA PHE A 61 4.38 16.73 6.01
C PHE A 61 4.42 15.52 6.98
N GLY A 62 5.36 15.49 7.92
CA GLY A 62 5.50 14.41 8.90
C GLY A 62 6.22 13.16 8.40
N ILE A 63 6.83 13.19 7.21
CA ILE A 63 7.55 12.04 6.65
C ILE A 63 8.88 11.85 7.38
N GLN A 64 9.14 10.62 7.82
CA GLN A 64 10.36 10.25 8.54
C GLN A 64 11.16 9.16 7.81
N ASN A 65 12.49 9.18 7.93
CA ASN A 65 13.38 8.19 7.30
C ASN A 65 13.04 6.74 7.72
N ASN A 66 12.82 6.53 9.02
CA ASN A 66 12.64 5.21 9.62
C ASN A 66 11.18 4.89 9.89
N GLN A 67 10.26 5.45 9.10
CA GLN A 67 8.85 5.11 9.19
C GLN A 67 8.61 3.66 8.78
N THR A 68 7.94 2.93 9.66
CA THR A 68 7.42 1.58 9.43
C THR A 68 6.06 1.68 8.76
N VAL A 69 5.90 0.98 7.64
CA VAL A 69 4.61 0.90 6.95
C VAL A 69 3.68 -0.05 7.71
N THR A 70 2.56 0.48 8.18
CA THR A 70 1.54 -0.24 8.93
C THR A 70 0.79 -1.25 8.06
N TYR A 71 0.08 -2.19 8.69
CA TYR A 71 -0.79 -3.13 7.95
C TYR A 71 -1.92 -2.41 7.21
N TYR A 72 -2.43 -1.30 7.75
CA TYR A 72 -3.46 -0.50 7.12
C TYR A 72 -2.95 0.18 5.85
N GLU A 73 -1.77 0.78 5.88
CA GLU A 73 -1.15 1.37 4.68
C GLU A 73 -0.84 0.29 3.63
N LYS A 74 -0.33 -0.87 4.04
CA LYS A 74 -0.14 -2.04 3.14
C LYS A 74 -1.47 -2.50 2.51
N TYR A 75 -2.57 -2.43 3.26
CA TYR A 75 -3.90 -2.74 2.75
C TYR A 75 -4.33 -1.75 1.67
N ILE A 76 -4.15 -0.44 1.91
CA ILE A 76 -4.40 0.61 0.91
C ILE A 76 -3.58 0.39 -0.37
N ILE A 77 -2.28 0.07 -0.25
CA ILE A 77 -1.43 -0.23 -1.42
C ILE A 77 -2.01 -1.39 -2.23
N THR A 78 -2.50 -2.42 -1.54
CA THR A 78 -3.10 -3.60 -2.21
C THR A 78 -4.45 -3.26 -2.86
N GLU A 79 -5.25 -2.39 -2.25
CA GLU A 79 -6.48 -1.86 -2.87
C GLU A 79 -6.16 -1.02 -4.11
N ASN A 80 -5.20 -0.11 -4.02
CA ASN A 80 -4.76 0.72 -5.15
C ASN A 80 -4.25 -0.14 -6.30
N PHE A 81 -3.42 -1.16 -6.01
CA PHE A 81 -2.97 -2.06 -7.07
C PHE A 81 -4.12 -2.89 -7.66
N SER A 82 -5.09 -3.32 -6.86
CA SER A 82 -6.29 -4.01 -7.37
C SER A 82 -7.09 -3.12 -8.33
N ARG A 83 -7.23 -1.83 -8.03
CA ARG A 83 -7.88 -0.85 -8.92
C ARG A 83 -7.07 -0.64 -10.20
N PHE A 84 -5.76 -0.48 -10.06
CA PHE A 84 -4.83 -0.37 -11.19
C PHE A 84 -4.97 -1.56 -12.15
N CYS A 85 -5.01 -2.79 -11.62
CA CYS A 85 -5.16 -3.98 -12.47
C CYS A 85 -6.46 -4.01 -13.25
N ASN A 86 -7.57 -3.55 -12.64
CA ASN A 86 -8.86 -3.50 -13.30
C ASN A 86 -8.91 -2.45 -14.41
N GLU A 87 -8.29 -1.28 -14.16
CA GLU A 87 -8.23 -0.16 -15.10
C GLU A 87 -7.33 -0.46 -16.30
N TYR A 88 -6.11 -0.96 -16.03
CA TYR A 88 -5.10 -1.24 -17.05
C TYR A 88 -5.08 -2.68 -17.57
N LYS A 89 -6.09 -3.49 -17.20
CA LYS A 89 -6.23 -4.91 -17.59
C LYS A 89 -4.99 -5.75 -17.30
N VAL A 90 -4.35 -5.49 -16.16
CA VAL A 90 -3.18 -6.25 -15.71
C VAL A 90 -3.63 -7.57 -15.14
N ALA A 91 -3.24 -8.66 -15.80
CA ALA A 91 -3.47 -10.01 -15.30
C ALA A 91 -2.30 -10.54 -14.47
N ASP A 92 -1.09 -10.01 -14.63
CA ASP A 92 0.14 -10.47 -13.96
C ASP A 92 0.86 -9.36 -13.21
N HIS A 93 1.07 -9.55 -11.91
CA HIS A 93 1.76 -8.57 -11.05
C HIS A 93 3.28 -8.72 -11.06
N ARG A 94 3.79 -9.88 -11.50
CA ARG A 94 5.23 -10.20 -11.40
C ARG A 94 6.12 -9.18 -12.11
N PRO A 95 5.77 -8.66 -13.31
CA PRO A 95 6.55 -7.60 -13.94
C PRO A 95 6.63 -6.32 -13.10
N PHE A 96 5.66 -6.03 -12.24
CA PHE A 96 5.69 -4.82 -11.41
C PHE A 96 6.60 -4.97 -10.18
N LEU A 97 6.99 -6.19 -9.81
CA LEU A 97 7.86 -6.44 -8.65
C LEU A 97 9.28 -5.93 -8.88
N GLU A 98 9.73 -5.80 -10.13
CA GLU A 98 11.09 -5.39 -10.48
C GLU A 98 11.11 -4.33 -11.59
N LEU A 99 11.05 -3.05 -11.19
CA LEU A 99 10.91 -1.93 -12.12
C LEU A 99 12.10 -1.74 -13.06
N GLN A 100 13.28 -2.31 -12.76
CA GLN A 100 14.45 -2.17 -13.62
C GLN A 100 14.39 -3.02 -14.89
N GLU A 101 13.66 -4.14 -14.85
CA GLU A 101 13.67 -5.16 -15.91
C GLU A 101 12.31 -5.34 -16.59
N ASN A 102 11.30 -4.57 -16.17
CA ASN A 102 9.92 -4.82 -16.58
C ASN A 102 9.46 -4.15 -17.89
N GLY A 103 10.28 -3.25 -18.43
CA GLY A 103 9.98 -2.53 -19.66
C GLY A 103 9.26 -1.19 -19.49
N LEU A 104 8.76 -0.84 -18.30
CA LEU A 104 8.16 0.49 -18.08
C LEU A 104 9.22 1.59 -18.22
N SER A 105 8.88 2.67 -18.94
CA SER A 105 9.72 3.87 -18.97
C SER A 105 9.83 4.51 -17.58
N LYS A 106 10.87 5.31 -17.30
CA LYS A 106 11.02 5.96 -15.98
C LYS A 106 9.84 6.84 -15.60
N SER A 107 9.21 7.50 -16.58
CA SER A 107 8.00 8.29 -16.37
C SER A 107 6.82 7.39 -15.97
N GLU A 108 6.61 6.28 -16.67
CA GLU A 108 5.51 5.35 -16.37
C GLU A 108 5.73 4.60 -15.05
N GLN A 109 6.99 4.28 -14.70
CA GLN A 109 7.32 3.79 -13.36
C GLN A 109 6.84 4.79 -12.31
N LEU A 110 7.22 6.07 -12.44
CA LEU A 110 6.85 7.12 -11.49
C LEU A 110 5.33 7.23 -11.31
N LYS A 111 4.58 7.24 -12.42
CA LYS A 111 3.11 7.27 -12.40
C LYS A 111 2.51 6.05 -11.73
N PHE A 112 3.04 4.85 -12.01
CA PHE A 112 2.59 3.61 -11.35
C PHE A 112 2.68 3.72 -9.82
N VAL A 113 3.82 4.17 -9.29
CA VAL A 113 3.99 4.24 -7.83
C VAL A 113 3.20 5.39 -7.22
N ARG A 114 3.02 6.50 -7.94
CA ARG A 114 2.07 7.56 -7.53
C ARG A 114 0.64 7.04 -7.45
N TYR A 115 0.22 6.20 -8.41
CA TYR A 115 -1.09 5.55 -8.39
C TYR A 115 -1.24 4.69 -7.13
N LEU A 116 -0.20 3.93 -6.77
CA LEU A 116 -0.18 3.14 -5.52
C LEU A 116 -0.20 4.01 -4.27
N GLY A 117 0.31 5.24 -4.34
CA GLY A 117 0.40 6.19 -3.22
C GLY A 117 -0.88 6.94 -2.90
N GLN A 118 -1.97 6.74 -3.65
CA GLN A 118 -3.24 7.41 -3.38
C GLN A 118 -3.72 7.14 -1.94
N GLY A 119 -3.98 8.21 -1.18
CA GLY A 119 -4.37 8.14 0.24
C GLY A 119 -3.22 7.87 1.23
N LEU A 120 -1.96 7.95 0.79
CA LEU A 120 -0.77 7.67 1.61
C LEU A 120 0.21 8.86 1.68
N PRO A 121 -0.24 10.06 2.14
CA PRO A 121 0.56 11.28 2.07
C PRO A 121 1.85 11.24 2.90
N ASN A 122 1.87 10.39 3.94
CA ASN A 122 2.96 10.30 4.91
C ASN A 122 4.02 9.25 4.51
N LEU A 123 3.95 8.67 3.32
CA LEU A 123 4.95 7.72 2.82
C LEU A 123 5.67 8.30 1.62
N THR A 124 6.96 7.99 1.49
CA THR A 124 7.69 8.28 0.25
C THR A 124 7.35 7.25 -0.82
N LEU A 125 7.52 7.60 -2.10
CA LEU A 125 7.36 6.68 -3.23
C LEU A 125 8.25 5.44 -3.07
N ASN A 126 9.46 5.60 -2.52
CA ASN A 126 10.35 4.47 -2.22
C ASN A 126 9.73 3.52 -1.20
N LYS A 127 9.15 4.05 -0.11
CA LYS A 127 8.51 3.22 0.93
C LYS A 127 7.26 2.52 0.41
N ILE A 128 6.46 3.21 -0.40
CA ILE A 128 5.28 2.64 -1.06
C ILE A 128 5.69 1.46 -1.95
N TYR A 129 6.70 1.64 -2.81
CA TYR A 129 7.16 0.59 -3.70
C TYR A 129 7.77 -0.61 -2.95
N LEU A 130 8.57 -0.37 -1.91
CA LEU A 130 9.11 -1.45 -1.07
C LEU A 130 8.00 -2.23 -0.35
N ALA A 131 6.98 -1.54 0.16
CA ALA A 131 5.82 -2.19 0.79
C ALA A 131 4.99 -2.99 -0.22
N PHE A 132 4.82 -2.48 -1.45
CA PHE A 132 4.20 -3.22 -2.54
C PHE A 132 4.93 -4.54 -2.83
N LYS A 133 6.26 -4.49 -2.95
CA LYS A 133 7.10 -5.69 -3.15
C LYS A 133 7.01 -6.67 -1.99
N ASP A 134 7.02 -6.17 -0.76
CA ASP A 134 6.90 -6.99 0.46
C ASP A 134 5.55 -7.73 0.51
N VAL A 135 4.46 -7.05 0.16
CA VAL A 135 3.12 -7.64 0.24
C VAL A 135 2.85 -8.63 -0.90
N LEU A 136 3.20 -8.27 -2.14
CA LEU A 136 2.89 -9.09 -3.32
C LEU A 136 4.02 -10.00 -3.77
N GLY A 137 5.23 -9.84 -3.24
CA GLY A 137 6.32 -10.77 -3.46
C GLY A 137 5.93 -12.19 -3.05
N PHE A 138 6.32 -13.16 -3.88
CA PHE A 138 6.15 -14.56 -3.54
C PHE A 138 7.11 -14.96 -2.42
N ASN A 139 6.56 -15.43 -1.32
CA ASN A 139 7.37 -16.17 -0.35
C ASN A 139 7.68 -17.57 -0.91
N ARG A 140 8.80 -18.17 -0.51
CA ARG A 140 9.24 -19.52 -0.95
C ARG A 140 8.12 -20.57 -0.86
N ILE A 141 7.27 -20.45 0.16
CA ILE A 141 6.13 -21.34 0.42
C ILE A 141 4.99 -21.11 -0.59
N GLU A 142 4.71 -19.86 -0.99
CA GLU A 142 3.63 -19.53 -1.94
C GLU A 142 3.92 -20.05 -3.36
N LYS A 143 5.20 -20.23 -3.72
CA LYS A 143 5.61 -20.86 -4.99
C LYS A 143 5.22 -22.34 -5.09
N MET A 144 5.09 -23.04 -3.97
CA MET A 144 4.84 -24.49 -3.96
C MET A 144 3.36 -24.88 -3.96
N ILE A 145 2.45 -23.95 -3.58
CA ILE A 145 1.04 -24.26 -3.30
C ILE A 145 0.10 -23.76 -4.41
N THR A 146 0.59 -22.89 -5.30
CA THR A 146 -0.28 -22.20 -6.25
C THR A 146 -0.46 -23.02 -7.53
N ASP A 147 -1.41 -23.96 -7.52
CA ASP A 147 -1.93 -24.59 -8.74
C ASP A 147 -2.68 -23.55 -9.57
N GLY A 148 -2.04 -23.08 -10.65
CA GLY A 148 -2.57 -22.04 -11.53
C GLY A 148 -2.41 -20.63 -10.96
N TYR A 149 -1.73 -19.76 -11.73
CA TYR A 149 -1.57 -18.36 -11.36
C TYR A 149 -2.91 -17.59 -11.56
N ASN A 150 -3.46 -17.01 -10.48
CA ASN A 150 -4.67 -16.18 -10.52
C ASN A 150 -4.48 -14.93 -9.65
N LEU A 151 -4.33 -13.77 -10.29
CA LEU A 151 -4.03 -12.51 -9.61
C LEU A 151 -5.14 -12.07 -8.65
N GLU A 152 -6.40 -12.21 -9.07
CA GLU A 152 -7.55 -11.82 -8.24
C GLU A 152 -7.59 -12.59 -6.91
N THR A 153 -7.37 -13.90 -6.97
CA THR A 153 -7.31 -14.78 -5.80
C THR A 153 -6.13 -14.42 -4.89
N ILE A 154 -4.98 -14.09 -5.46
CA ILE A 154 -3.80 -13.63 -4.72
C ILE A 154 -4.13 -12.33 -3.98
N LEU A 155 -4.65 -11.31 -4.67
CA LEU A 155 -4.99 -10.02 -4.07
C LEU A 155 -6.04 -10.17 -2.96
N LYS A 156 -7.09 -10.96 -3.20
CA LYS A 156 -8.12 -11.27 -2.19
C LYS A 156 -7.52 -11.91 -0.94
N ARG A 157 -6.59 -12.86 -1.11
CA ARG A 157 -5.89 -13.53 0.00
C ARG A 157 -4.99 -12.55 0.77
N LYS A 158 -4.19 -11.74 0.08
CA LYS A 158 -3.30 -10.75 0.71
C LYS A 158 -4.09 -9.70 1.50
N LYS A 159 -5.18 -9.17 0.92
CA LYS A 159 -6.12 -8.26 1.61
C LYS A 159 -6.69 -8.87 2.89
N LYS A 160 -7.20 -10.10 2.81
CA LYS A 160 -7.72 -10.83 3.99
C LYS A 160 -6.65 -11.04 5.06
N ASN A 161 -5.42 -11.39 4.66
CA ASN A 161 -4.32 -11.57 5.60
C ASN A 161 -3.99 -10.25 6.33
N LEU A 162 -3.90 -9.13 5.60
CA LEU A 162 -3.63 -7.82 6.18
C LEU A 162 -4.72 -7.42 7.19
N LEU A 163 -5.99 -7.61 6.84
CA LEU A 163 -7.11 -7.33 7.75
C LEU A 163 -7.01 -8.16 9.04
N ASN A 164 -6.74 -9.47 8.93
CA ASN A 164 -6.56 -10.32 10.10
C ASN A 164 -5.40 -9.86 10.99
N ARG A 165 -4.28 -9.40 10.40
CA ARG A 165 -3.14 -8.88 11.17
C ARG A 165 -3.47 -7.55 11.85
N MET A 166 -4.27 -6.68 11.22
CA MET A 166 -4.76 -5.46 11.85
C MET A 166 -5.60 -5.78 13.10
N SER A 167 -6.56 -6.71 12.97
CA SER A 167 -7.41 -7.15 14.08
C SER A 167 -6.59 -7.82 15.21
N ALA A 168 -5.64 -8.69 14.87
CA ALA A 168 -4.78 -9.34 15.87
C ALA A 168 -3.87 -8.34 16.62
N THR A 169 -3.44 -7.27 15.96
CA THR A 169 -2.63 -6.21 16.59
C THR A 169 -3.48 -5.35 17.54
N ALA A 170 -4.79 -5.20 17.27
CA ALA A 170 -5.73 -4.49 18.15
C ALA A 170 -6.03 -5.30 19.43
N VAL A 171 -6.26 -6.61 19.30
CA VAL A 171 -6.60 -7.49 20.44
C VAL A 171 -5.43 -7.64 21.44
N ASN A 172 -4.18 -7.61 20.97
CA ASN A 172 -3.01 -7.70 21.86
C ASN A 172 -2.75 -6.43 22.69
N LYS A 173 -3.47 -5.32 22.46
CA LYS A 173 -3.37 -4.12 23.32
C LYS A 173 -4.28 -4.16 24.55
N GLU A 174 -5.24 -5.09 24.63
CA GLU A 174 -6.20 -5.18 25.76
C GLU A 174 -5.84 -6.21 26.84
N CYS A 175 -4.74 -6.97 26.70
CA CYS A 175 -4.30 -7.90 27.74
C CYS A 175 -2.99 -7.45 28.40
N LYS A 176 -3.10 -6.51 29.33
CA LYS A 176 -2.11 -6.35 30.41
C LYS A 176 -2.85 -6.13 31.74
N PRO A 177 -3.29 -7.18 32.45
CA PRO A 177 -3.61 -7.03 33.85
C PRO A 177 -2.28 -6.97 34.61
N ASP A 178 -1.97 -5.80 35.17
CA ASP A 178 -0.99 -5.72 36.26
C ASP A 178 -1.58 -6.51 37.45
N ILE A 179 -1.14 -7.76 37.60
CA ILE A 179 -1.49 -8.59 38.76
C ILE A 179 -0.69 -8.06 39.95
N ASN A 180 -1.34 -7.27 40.81
CA ASN A 180 -0.91 -7.01 42.17
C ASN A 180 -1.63 -8.01 43.08
N PRO A 181 -0.94 -8.95 43.77
CA PRO A 181 -1.60 -9.97 44.57
C PRO A 181 -1.81 -9.45 46.00
N SER A 182 -3.01 -9.00 46.33
CA SER A 182 -3.46 -9.03 47.73
C SER A 182 -4.97 -8.95 47.88
N SER A 183 -5.46 -9.83 48.75
CA SER A 183 -6.74 -9.85 49.47
C SER A 183 -8.04 -10.13 48.70
N ILE A 184 -8.48 -11.39 48.78
CA ILE A 184 -9.90 -11.78 48.87
C ILE A 184 -10.32 -11.58 50.36
N PRO A 185 -11.63 -11.40 50.69
CA PRO A 185 -12.53 -12.54 50.85
C PRO A 185 -13.96 -12.33 50.29
N ALA A 186 -14.66 -13.46 50.26
CA ALA A 186 -15.88 -13.84 49.54
C ALA A 186 -17.23 -13.37 50.10
N SER A 187 -18.27 -13.68 49.31
CA SER A 187 -19.74 -13.78 49.57
C SER A 187 -20.52 -12.68 48.80
N VAL A 188 -21.59 -12.94 48.04
CA VAL A 188 -22.74 -13.84 48.20
C VAL A 188 -23.38 -14.15 46.82
N LEU A 189 -23.90 -15.38 46.64
CA LEU A 189 -24.79 -15.81 45.55
C LEU A 189 -26.13 -15.06 45.58
N THR A 190 -26.69 -14.65 44.43
CA THR A 190 -28.10 -14.99 44.09
C THR A 190 -28.44 -14.77 42.61
N THR A 191 -29.13 -15.77 42.07
CA THR A 191 -29.90 -15.83 40.81
C THR A 191 -31.16 -14.96 40.85
N ALA A 192 -31.54 -14.35 39.72
CA ALA A 192 -32.85 -14.54 39.05
C ALA A 192 -33.13 -13.45 38.00
N SER A 193 -33.78 -13.89 36.92
CA SER A 193 -34.19 -13.13 35.75
C SER A 193 -35.56 -12.44 35.91
N SER A 194 -35.76 -11.44 35.04
CA SER A 194 -37.01 -11.08 34.32
C SER A 194 -37.74 -9.77 34.69
N THR A 195 -37.80 -8.90 33.65
CA THR A 195 -38.93 -8.04 33.19
C THR A 195 -39.45 -6.92 34.12
N ALA A 196 -39.77 -5.68 33.71
CA ALA A 196 -39.74 -4.95 32.44
C ALA A 196 -40.09 -3.45 32.69
N ILE A 197 -40.01 -2.65 31.61
CA ILE A 197 -40.76 -1.39 31.27
C ILE A 197 -40.27 0.00 31.75
N THR A 198 -39.97 0.84 30.73
CA THR A 198 -40.07 2.32 30.59
C THR A 198 -39.26 3.27 31.46
N THR A 199 -38.45 4.13 30.83
CA THR A 199 -38.80 5.55 30.58
C THR A 199 -37.72 6.26 29.75
N ASN A 200 -38.18 7.27 29.01
CA ASN A 200 -37.48 8.05 28.00
C ASN A 200 -36.36 8.95 28.57
N ASN A 201 -35.37 9.27 27.73
CA ASN A 201 -34.93 10.63 27.35
C ASN A 201 -33.42 10.67 27.02
N ALA A 202 -33.11 10.81 25.73
CA ALA A 202 -31.79 11.11 25.22
C ALA A 202 -31.60 12.63 25.05
N PRO A 203 -30.50 13.23 25.51
CA PRO A 203 -30.09 14.56 25.06
C PRO A 203 -29.23 14.43 23.79
N GLN A 204 -29.74 14.96 22.68
CA GLN A 204 -28.98 15.24 21.46
C GLN A 204 -28.20 16.54 21.65
N LEU A 205 -26.87 16.48 21.50
CA LEU A 205 -25.98 17.65 21.45
C LEU A 205 -25.93 18.20 20.03
N LEU A 206 -26.49 19.40 19.84
CA LEU A 206 -26.47 20.19 18.61
C LEU A 206 -25.09 20.84 18.39
N SER A 207 -24.54 20.76 17.18
CA SER A 207 -23.37 21.51 16.72
C SER A 207 -23.80 22.81 16.01
N PRO A 208 -23.15 23.97 16.27
CA PRO A 208 -23.52 25.23 15.62
C PRO A 208 -22.49 25.66 14.57
N TYR A 209 -22.71 25.43 13.28
CA TYR A 209 -22.13 26.25 12.18
C TYR A 209 -22.87 25.99 10.88
N GLN A 210 -23.85 26.84 10.54
CA GLN A 210 -24.25 27.22 9.17
C GLN A 210 -25.47 28.15 9.23
N GLN A 211 -25.27 29.46 9.05
CA GLN A 211 -26.14 30.35 8.27
C GLN A 211 -25.65 31.80 8.38
N HIS A 212 -24.98 32.27 7.33
CA HIS A 212 -24.94 33.68 6.98
C HIS A 212 -25.28 33.75 5.49
N ASN A 213 -26.48 34.21 5.17
CA ASN A 213 -26.88 34.74 3.87
C ASN A 213 -28.30 35.29 4.00
N ALA A 214 -28.41 36.58 4.33
CA ALA A 214 -29.50 37.45 3.91
C ALA A 214 -29.23 38.83 4.53
N PHE A 215 -28.83 39.81 3.72
CA PHE A 215 -29.23 41.22 3.80
C PHE A 215 -28.53 41.97 2.65
N ASN A 216 -29.26 42.19 1.56
CA ASN A 216 -29.06 43.32 0.65
C ASN A 216 -30.33 43.49 -0.19
N THR A 217 -31.23 44.37 0.26
CA THR A 217 -32.02 45.30 -0.55
C THR A 217 -32.43 46.44 0.36
#